data_AF-A0A8H5T5M9-F1
#
_entry.id   AF-A0A8H5T5M9-F1
#
_cell.length_a   1.000
_cell.length_b   1.000
_cell.length_c   1.000
_cell.angle_alpha   90.00
_cell.angle_beta   90.00
_cell.angle_gamma   90.00
#
_symmetry.space_group_name_H-M   'P 1'
#
loop_
_entity.id
_entity.type
_entity.pdbx_description
1 polymer ?
#
loop_
_entity_poly.entity_id
_entity_poly.type
_entity_poly.pdbx_seq_one_letter_code
_entity_poly.pdbx_strand_id
1 'polypeptide(L)'
;MIAGSASTFSKSLGWYAHHADIQFFSVEDRLAPEHRHPCLGEDCYAALMYVSKKAETPNVDPARLGVMGESACGGIVAGTALMARDRGLTPPLAKQILIYPMLYDRNLEPSEHIEDSAI
;
A
#
# COMPACT_ATOMS: atom_id res chain seq x y z
N MET A 1 1.26 9.55 -5.70
CA MET A 1 2.20 8.89 -6.62
C MET A 1 1.99 9.49 -8.01
N ILE A 2 3.07 9.74 -8.76
CA ILE A 2 3.01 10.33 -10.11
C ILE A 2 3.50 9.39 -11.22
N ALA A 3 4.08 8.25 -10.85
CA ALA A 3 4.65 7.27 -11.76
C ALA A 3 4.63 5.89 -11.13
N GLY A 4 4.68 4.84 -11.96
CA GLY A 4 4.55 3.45 -11.55
C GLY A 4 3.34 2.79 -12.19
N SER A 5 3.34 1.46 -12.24
CA SER A 5 2.22 0.65 -12.71
C SER A 5 2.25 -0.72 -12.04
N ALA A 6 1.13 -1.43 -12.05
CA ALA A 6 1.07 -2.79 -11.49
C ALA A 6 2.05 -3.74 -12.20
N SER A 7 2.23 -3.55 -13.51
CA SER A 7 3.16 -4.33 -14.34
C SER A 7 4.64 -4.09 -13.99
N THR A 8 4.99 -2.87 -13.58
CA THR A 8 6.37 -2.50 -13.23
C THR A 8 6.90 -3.35 -12.06
N PHE A 9 6.06 -3.62 -11.06
CA PHE A 9 6.44 -4.36 -9.85
C PHE A 9 6.23 -5.87 -9.95
N SER A 10 5.67 -6.38 -11.05
CA SER A 10 5.24 -7.79 -11.18
C SER A 10 6.37 -8.80 -10.93
N LYS A 11 7.61 -8.51 -11.35
CA LYS A 11 8.76 -9.39 -11.08
C LYS A 11 9.12 -9.46 -9.59
N SER A 12 9.19 -8.29 -8.94
CA SER A 12 9.52 -8.20 -7.51
C SER A 12 8.42 -8.85 -6.66
N LEU A 13 7.16 -8.55 -6.96
CA LEU A 13 6.02 -9.18 -6.30
C LEU A 13 5.96 -10.69 -6.54
N GLY A 14 6.27 -11.16 -7.75
CA GLY A 14 6.39 -12.60 -8.05
C GLY A 14 7.49 -13.28 -7.25
N TRP A 15 8.63 -12.60 -7.05
CA TRP A 15 9.70 -13.09 -6.18
C TRP A 15 9.23 -13.21 -4.73
N TYR A 16 8.57 -12.17 -4.19
CA TYR A 16 8.02 -12.22 -2.82
C TYR A 16 6.96 -13.31 -2.68
N ALA A 17 6.04 -13.42 -3.65
CA ALA A 17 4.97 -14.40 -3.65
C ALA A 17 5.54 -15.83 -3.55
N HIS A 18 6.56 -16.13 -4.36
CA HIS A 18 7.22 -17.43 -4.38
C HIS A 18 7.94 -17.76 -3.07
N HIS A 19 8.66 -16.80 -2.48
CA HIS A 19 9.48 -17.06 -1.28
C HIS A 19 8.70 -16.99 0.03
N ALA A 20 7.64 -16.21 0.08
CA ALA A 20 6.83 -16.02 1.29
C ALA A 20 5.56 -16.88 1.32
N ASP A 21 5.22 -17.56 0.21
CA ASP A 21 3.96 -18.29 0.03
C ASP A 21 2.73 -17.39 0.29
N ILE A 22 2.73 -16.21 -0.35
CA ILE A 22 1.72 -15.17 -0.19
C ILE A 22 1.21 -14.73 -1.57
N GLN A 23 -0.10 -14.55 -1.70
CA GLN A 23 -0.71 -13.96 -2.89
C GLN A 23 -0.61 -12.43 -2.85
N PHE A 24 -0.19 -11.82 -3.96
CA PHE A 24 -0.15 -10.37 -4.11
C PHE A 24 -1.20 -9.89 -5.11
N PHE A 25 -1.95 -8.87 -4.72
CA PHE A 25 -2.90 -8.14 -5.56
C PHE A 25 -2.33 -6.74 -5.80
N SER A 26 -1.67 -6.56 -6.94
CA SER A 26 -1.10 -5.26 -7.33
C SER A 26 -2.20 -4.38 -7.90
N VAL A 27 -2.36 -3.17 -7.34
CA VAL A 27 -3.41 -2.23 -7.74
C VAL A 27 -2.88 -1.31 -8.83
N GLU A 28 -3.61 -1.19 -9.94
CA GLU A 28 -3.33 -0.18 -10.97
C GLU A 28 -4.01 1.13 -10.56
N ASP A 29 -3.32 1.92 -9.73
CA ASP A 29 -3.85 3.15 -9.17
C ASP A 29 -3.90 4.29 -10.19
N ARG A 30 -4.90 5.16 -10.05
CA ARG A 30 -4.96 6.41 -10.79
C ARG A 30 -3.86 7.36 -10.31
N LEU A 31 -3.05 7.89 -11.23
CA LEU A 31 -1.89 8.73 -10.88
C LEU A 31 -2.21 10.23 -10.80
N ALA A 32 -1.39 10.94 -10.02
CA ALA A 32 -1.34 12.40 -10.02
C ALA A 32 -0.45 12.91 -11.18
N PRO A 33 -0.66 14.14 -11.68
CA PRO A 33 -1.54 15.18 -11.15
C PRO A 33 -3.03 15.07 -11.50
N GLU A 34 -3.41 14.18 -12.43
CA GLU A 34 -4.77 14.02 -12.94
C GLU A 34 -5.74 13.59 -11.82
N HIS A 35 -5.25 12.72 -10.93
CA HIS A 35 -6.00 12.21 -9.80
C HIS A 35 -5.25 12.47 -8.49
N ARG A 36 -5.57 13.60 -7.85
CA ARG A 36 -4.94 14.02 -6.60
C ARG A 36 -5.48 13.23 -5.39
N HIS A 37 -4.81 13.40 -4.25
CA HIS A 37 -5.31 12.89 -2.96
C HIS A 37 -6.80 13.26 -2.76
N PRO A 38 -7.66 12.34 -2.27
CA PRO A 38 -7.35 11.02 -1.70
C PRO A 38 -7.42 9.84 -2.69
N CYS A 39 -7.51 10.09 -3.99
CA CYS A 39 -7.87 9.10 -5.02
C CYS A 39 -7.14 7.75 -4.93
N LEU A 40 -5.81 7.76 -4.81
CA LEU A 40 -5.01 6.52 -4.75
C LEU A 40 -5.30 5.70 -3.49
N GLY A 41 -5.57 6.36 -2.36
CA GLY A 41 -5.93 5.68 -1.13
C GLY A 41 -7.30 4.99 -1.24
N GLU A 42 -8.24 5.63 -1.97
CA GLU A 42 -9.55 5.06 -2.28
C GLU A 42 -9.46 3.89 -3.27
N ASP A 43 -8.56 3.95 -4.27
CA ASP A 43 -8.31 2.85 -5.21
C ASP A 43 -7.78 1.60 -4.47
N CYS A 44 -6.77 1.79 -3.62
CA CYS A 44 -6.24 0.74 -2.73
C CYS A 44 -7.31 0.20 -1.77
N TYR A 45 -8.15 1.06 -1.19
CA TYR A 45 -9.25 0.63 -0.32
C TYR A 45 -10.32 -0.15 -1.09
N ALA A 46 -10.70 0.29 -2.28
CA ALA A 46 -11.65 -0.40 -3.14
C ALA A 46 -11.15 -1.79 -3.54
N ALA A 47 -9.86 -1.90 -3.89
CA ALA A 47 -9.21 -3.18 -4.16
C ALA A 47 -9.20 -4.11 -2.93
N LEU A 48 -8.86 -3.57 -1.76
CA LEU A 48 -8.94 -4.32 -0.49
C LEU A 48 -10.35 -4.83 -0.22
N MET A 49 -11.37 -3.98 -0.38
CA MET A 49 -12.77 -4.38 -0.20
C MET A 49 -13.22 -5.41 -1.23
N TYR A 50 -12.72 -5.34 -2.47
CA TYR A 50 -13.01 -6.32 -3.50
C TYR A 50 -12.47 -7.70 -3.10
N VAL A 51 -11.19 -7.76 -2.69
CA VAL A 51 -10.54 -9.00 -2.22
C VAL A 51 -11.17 -9.52 -0.93
N SER A 52 -11.60 -8.64 -0.02
CA SER A 52 -12.19 -9.04 1.26
C SER A 52 -13.62 -9.59 1.15
N LYS A 53 -14.37 -9.20 0.11
CA LYS A 53 -15.83 -9.43 0.04
C LYS A 53 -16.27 -10.64 -0.78
N LYS A 54 -15.44 -11.30 -1.59
CA LYS A 54 -16.01 -12.31 -2.51
C LYS A 54 -15.14 -13.51 -2.89
N ALA A 55 -15.86 -14.63 -3.01
CA ALA A 55 -15.49 -16.02 -3.23
C ALA A 55 -14.80 -16.38 -4.57
N GLU A 56 -14.56 -15.41 -5.44
CA GLU A 56 -13.96 -15.63 -6.77
C GLU A 56 -12.45 -15.40 -6.79
N THR A 57 -11.87 -14.92 -5.68
CA THR A 57 -10.42 -14.91 -5.50
C THR A 57 -10.01 -16.25 -4.88
N PRO A 58 -9.57 -17.24 -5.67
CA PRO A 58 -9.28 -18.56 -5.16
C PRO A 58 -8.22 -18.48 -4.05
N ASN A 59 -8.45 -19.24 -2.97
CA ASN A 59 -7.48 -19.44 -1.89
C ASN A 59 -7.12 -18.19 -1.09
N VAL A 60 -7.99 -17.17 -1.03
CA VAL A 60 -7.82 -16.02 -0.14
C VAL A 60 -8.61 -16.21 1.15
N ASP A 61 -7.94 -16.04 2.29
CA ASP A 61 -8.55 -15.99 3.62
C ASP A 61 -8.71 -14.51 4.05
N PRO A 62 -9.95 -13.98 4.15
CA PRO A 62 -10.21 -12.61 4.60
C PRO A 62 -9.61 -12.27 5.97
N ALA A 63 -9.41 -13.26 6.85
CA ALA A 63 -8.79 -13.06 8.16
C ALA A 63 -7.26 -12.86 8.10
N ARG A 64 -6.64 -13.05 6.92
CA ARG A 64 -5.19 -12.96 6.70
C ARG A 64 -4.80 -11.86 5.73
N LEU A 65 -5.71 -10.93 5.42
CA LEU A 65 -5.42 -9.83 4.51
C LEU A 65 -4.45 -8.82 5.13
N GLY A 66 -3.51 -8.36 4.32
CA GLY A 66 -2.57 -7.31 4.68
C GLY A 66 -2.36 -6.35 3.52
N VAL A 67 -1.79 -5.18 3.83
CA VAL A 67 -1.39 -4.19 2.83
C VAL A 67 0.12 -3.97 2.87
N MET A 68 0.73 -3.73 1.70
CA MET A 68 2.15 -3.48 1.56
C MET A 68 2.39 -2.31 0.62
N GLY A 69 3.31 -1.43 0.97
CA GLY A 69 3.66 -0.27 0.15
C GLY A 69 5.08 0.19 0.36
N GLU A 70 5.69 0.66 -0.73
CA GLU A 70 7.07 1.11 -0.81
C GLU A 70 7.14 2.62 -1.11
N SER A 71 8.00 3.37 -0.42
CA SER A 71 8.21 4.80 -0.60
C SER A 71 6.88 5.57 -0.52
N ALA A 72 6.47 6.26 -1.60
CA ALA A 72 5.20 6.95 -1.70
C ALA A 72 3.99 6.03 -1.48
N CYS A 73 4.05 4.77 -1.94
CA CYS A 73 2.99 3.79 -1.69
C CYS A 73 2.88 3.41 -0.21
N GLY A 74 3.98 3.52 0.56
CA GLY A 74 3.95 3.31 2.00
C GLY A 74 2.98 4.26 2.70
N GLY A 75 2.98 5.55 2.34
CA GLY A 75 2.01 6.52 2.84
C GLY A 75 0.58 6.23 2.40
N ILE A 76 0.40 5.81 1.14
CA ILE A 76 -0.92 5.46 0.58
C ILE A 76 -1.53 4.28 1.34
N VAL A 77 -0.80 3.16 1.46
CA VAL A 77 -1.33 1.96 2.15
C VAL A 77 -1.48 2.15 3.65
N ALA A 78 -0.72 3.08 4.25
CA ALA A 78 -0.96 3.51 5.62
C ALA A 78 -2.28 4.26 5.77
N GLY A 79 -2.58 5.17 4.86
CA GLY A 79 -3.90 5.77 4.76
C GLY A 79 -5.00 4.74 4.55
N THR A 80 -4.80 3.78 3.64
CA THR A 80 -5.77 2.69 3.38
C THR A 80 -6.03 1.83 4.61
N ALA A 81 -4.99 1.51 5.40
CA ALA A 81 -5.16 0.76 6.65
C ALA A 81 -6.01 1.52 7.68
N LEU A 82 -5.81 2.84 7.80
CA LEU A 82 -6.66 3.70 8.63
C LEU A 82 -8.09 3.74 8.10
N MET A 83 -8.29 3.88 6.79
CA MET A 83 -9.62 3.82 6.17
C MET A 83 -10.31 2.48 6.45
N ALA A 84 -9.60 1.35 6.36
CA ALA A 84 -10.13 0.04 6.66
C ALA A 84 -10.60 -0.10 8.11
N ARG A 85 -9.81 0.40 9.07
CA ARG A 85 -10.21 0.47 10.48
C ARG A 85 -11.45 1.35 10.66
N ASP A 86 -11.40 2.58 10.16
CA ASP A 86 -12.42 3.60 10.41
C ASP A 86 -13.75 3.28 9.72
N ARG A 87 -13.71 2.55 8.61
CA ARG A 87 -14.89 2.10 7.84
C ARG A 87 -15.38 0.70 8.22
N GLY A 88 -14.76 0.07 9.22
CA GLY A 88 -15.24 -1.19 9.79
C GLY A 88 -14.99 -2.44 8.94
N LEU A 89 -13.83 -2.52 8.27
CA LEU A 89 -13.41 -3.78 7.63
C LEU A 89 -13.40 -4.92 8.66
N THR A 90 -14.07 -6.02 8.32
CA THR A 90 -14.17 -7.21 9.17
C THR A 90 -13.96 -8.48 8.33
N PRO A 91 -13.03 -9.38 8.72
CA PRO A 91 -12.02 -9.23 9.78
C PRO A 91 -11.06 -8.03 9.54
N PRO A 92 -10.43 -7.47 10.59
CA PRO A 92 -9.48 -6.38 10.42
C PRO A 92 -8.23 -6.85 9.65
N LEU A 93 -7.48 -5.91 9.07
CA LEU A 93 -6.20 -6.21 8.44
C LEU A 93 -5.27 -6.93 9.43
N ALA A 94 -4.75 -8.08 9.02
CA ALA A 94 -3.81 -8.88 9.80
C ALA A 94 -2.39 -8.30 9.77
N LYS A 95 -2.05 -7.51 8.75
CA LYS A 95 -0.70 -6.95 8.59
C LYS A 95 -0.64 -5.66 7.78
N GLN A 96 0.32 -4.82 8.13
CA GLN A 96 0.73 -3.65 7.37
C GLN A 96 2.25 -3.70 7.19
N ILE A 97 2.74 -3.65 5.95
CA ILE A 97 4.17 -3.73 5.62
C ILE A 97 4.58 -2.43 4.95
N LEU A 98 5.45 -1.67 5.62
CA LEU A 98 5.87 -0.35 5.17
C LEU A 98 7.36 -0.32 4.79
N ILE A 99 7.55 -0.34 3.47
CA ILE A 99 8.73 -0.09 2.64
C ILE A 99 9.35 1.31 2.68
N TYR A 100 10.21 1.72 3.62
CA TYR A 100 10.74 3.11 3.68
C TYR A 100 9.66 4.18 3.37
N PRO A 101 8.57 4.20 4.15
CA PRO A 101 7.33 4.87 3.76
C PRO A 101 7.43 6.40 3.84
N MET A 102 6.78 7.09 2.91
CA MET A 102 6.58 8.55 2.98
C MET A 102 5.38 8.87 3.87
N LEU A 103 5.57 8.83 5.20
CA LEU A 103 4.52 9.10 6.20
C LEU A 103 4.46 10.55 6.66
N TYR A 104 5.49 11.34 6.33
CA TYR A 104 5.67 12.69 6.85
C TYR A 104 5.84 13.65 5.68
N ASP A 105 5.03 14.71 5.67
CA ASP A 105 5.01 15.73 4.63
C ASP A 105 5.74 17.01 5.05
N ARG A 106 6.12 17.15 6.32
CA ARG A 106 6.80 18.34 6.85
C ARG A 106 8.31 18.22 6.80
N ASN A 107 8.85 17.91 5.63
CA ASN A 107 10.29 18.02 5.36
C ASN A 107 10.70 19.49 5.11
N LEU A 108 10.10 20.42 5.88
CA LEU A 108 10.30 21.86 5.74
C LEU A 108 11.52 22.34 6.54
N GLU A 109 11.85 21.63 7.61
CA GLU A 109 12.99 21.93 8.47
C GLU A 109 13.98 20.75 8.45
N PRO A 110 15.31 21.00 8.45
CA PRO A 110 16.30 19.96 8.64
C PRO A 110 16.06 19.19 9.94
N SER A 111 16.24 17.88 9.91
CA SER A 111 16.20 17.08 11.14
C SER A 111 17.45 17.37 11.97
N GLU A 112 17.28 17.86 13.20
CA GLU A 112 18.37 18.07 14.17
C GLU A 112 19.13 16.78 14.53
N HIS A 113 18.57 15.62 14.17
CA HIS A 113 19.12 14.29 14.45
C HIS A 113 19.74 13.59 13.23
N ILE A 114 19.71 14.21 12.06
CA ILE A 114 20.44 13.73 10.89
C ILE A 114 21.71 14.57 10.81
N GLU A 115 22.84 14.01 11.24
CA GLU A 115 24.14 14.63 11.01
C GLU A 115 24.32 14.86 9.50
N ASP A 116 24.98 15.96 9.13
CA ASP A 116 25.34 16.26 7.74
C ASP A 116 26.20 15.12 7.18
N SER A 117 25.54 14.11 6.60
CA SER A 117 26.19 13.11 5.76
C SER A 117 26.41 13.74 4.38
N ALA A 118 27.15 14.84 4.35
CA ALA A 118 27.66 15.41 3.12
C ALA A 118 28.71 14.41 2.57
N ILE A 119 28.30 13.67 1.53
CA ILE A 119 29.20 12.98 0.61
C ILE A 119 29.78 14.03 -0.35
#